data_AF-P34398-F1
#
_entry.id   AF-P34398-F1
#
_cell.length_a   1.000
_cell.length_b   1.000
_cell.length_c   1.000
_cell.angle_alpha   90.00
_cell.angle_beta   90.00
_cell.angle_gamma   90.00
#
_symmetry.space_group_name_H-M   'P 1'
#
loop_
_entity.id
_entity.type
_entity.pdbx_description
1 polymer ?
#
loop_
_entity_poly.entity_id
_entity_poly.type
_entity_poly.pdbx_seq_one_letter_code
_entity_poly.pdbx_strand_id
1 'polypeptide(L)'
;MGKKKFIENEDGTTEVQETESEAPKDKKEKKEYRLRTLGANIKTSKKSFKEQFFMNYEDGLKLIKKMRGKGKGGQLVQKVMPRHISLPYHMSGKAAMEEACDWIAQNTVGKYRKEYKGIVVAVGSVDLASAPRVISDQYAFHTDVAINQIVFIPKIGDQYEAKVKYVQEGLMVGVVMDMITIHIKQNDKTSEDQVAIDDKILVKYSGIRIKSSLCHLKGEYVKMIEKAEIKEEEEVEDEADEETDVKEKVKEEEDEDEDMEE
;
A
#
# COMPACT_ATOMS: atom_id res chain seq x y z
N MET A 1 -10.00 -28.18 14.99
CA MET A 1 -8.69 -27.64 14.57
C MET A 1 -8.20 -26.71 15.68
N GLY A 2 -7.10 -27.07 16.33
CA GLY A 2 -6.52 -26.25 17.42
C GLY A 2 -6.17 -24.85 16.95
N LYS A 3 -6.20 -23.87 17.85
CA LYS A 3 -5.71 -22.52 17.54
C LYS A 3 -4.19 -22.61 17.43
N LYS A 4 -3.64 -22.05 16.35
CA LYS A 4 -2.20 -21.93 16.13
C LYS A 4 -1.76 -20.55 16.60
N LYS A 5 -0.81 -20.49 17.54
CA LYS A 5 -0.16 -19.24 17.93
C LYS A 5 1.19 -19.16 17.23
N PHE A 6 1.43 -18.04 16.56
CA PHE A 6 2.70 -17.75 15.90
C PHE A 6 3.55 -16.93 16.87
N ILE A 7 4.76 -17.39 17.15
CA ILE A 7 5.73 -16.69 18.01
C ILE A 7 6.93 -16.31 17.13
N GLU A 8 7.28 -15.01 17.10
CA GLU A 8 8.50 -14.52 16.46
C GLU A 8 9.70 -14.77 17.39
N ASN A 9 10.66 -15.56 16.91
CA ASN A 9 11.95 -15.76 17.57
C ASN A 9 12.89 -14.57 17.32
N GLU A 10 13.92 -14.41 18.16
CA GLU A 10 14.90 -13.30 18.05
C GLU A 10 15.64 -13.27 16.69
N ASP A 11 15.78 -14.43 16.05
CA ASP A 11 16.37 -14.57 14.70
C ASP A 11 15.41 -14.21 13.56
N GLY A 12 14.16 -13.81 13.88
CA GLY A 12 13.15 -13.40 12.92
C GLY A 12 12.41 -14.54 12.21
N THR A 13 12.60 -15.78 12.68
CA THR A 13 11.80 -16.95 12.28
C THR A 13 10.52 -17.04 13.11
N THR A 14 9.47 -17.63 12.55
CA THR A 14 8.17 -17.83 13.21
C THR A 14 7.92 -19.30 13.45
N GLU A 15 7.72 -19.70 14.71
CA GLU A 15 7.28 -21.04 15.07
C GLU A 15 5.78 -21.08 15.35
N VAL A 16 5.18 -22.23 15.07
CA VAL A 16 3.74 -22.49 15.25
C VAL A 16 3.56 -23.42 16.43
N GLN A 17 3.00 -22.92 17.53
CA GLN A 17 2.56 -23.75 18.64
C GLN A 17 1.06 -24.03 18.54
N GLU A 18 0.68 -25.31 18.65
CA GLU A 18 -0.72 -25.74 18.73
C GLU A 18 -1.24 -25.55 20.16
N THR A 19 -2.30 -24.76 20.30
CA THR A 19 -3.01 -24.57 21.58
C THR A 19 -4.34 -25.30 21.54
N GLU A 20 -4.65 -25.99 22.64
CA GLU A 20 -5.90 -26.73 22.84
C GLU A 20 -7.10 -25.77 22.75
N SER A 21 -8.07 -26.14 21.92
CA SER A 21 -9.26 -25.34 21.67
C SER A 21 -10.29 -25.57 22.78
N GLU A 22 -10.48 -24.58 23.65
CA GLU A 22 -11.65 -24.55 24.55
C GLU A 22 -12.95 -24.51 23.74
N ALA A 23 -13.94 -25.28 24.21
CA ALA A 23 -15.24 -25.46 23.57
C ALA A 23 -15.96 -24.11 23.40
N PRO A 24 -16.59 -23.85 22.24
CA PRO A 24 -17.07 -22.53 21.89
C PRO A 24 -18.33 -22.17 22.66
N LYS A 25 -18.21 -21.19 23.57
CA LYS A 25 -19.35 -20.39 24.00
C LYS A 25 -19.94 -19.68 22.78
N ASP A 26 -21.25 -19.87 22.64
CA ASP A 26 -22.23 -19.21 21.78
C ASP A 26 -21.81 -18.71 20.38
N LYS A 27 -22.35 -19.38 19.36
CA LYS A 27 -22.16 -19.07 17.92
C LYS A 27 -22.46 -17.61 17.54
N LYS A 28 -23.24 -16.87 18.34
CA LYS A 28 -23.54 -15.45 18.10
C LYS A 28 -22.30 -14.57 18.27
N GLU A 29 -21.54 -14.74 19.35
CA GLU A 29 -20.33 -13.94 19.60
C GLU A 29 -19.25 -14.16 18.53
N LYS A 30 -19.12 -15.40 18.03
CA LYS A 30 -18.17 -15.70 16.95
C LYS A 30 -18.51 -14.98 15.64
N LYS A 31 -19.79 -14.80 15.31
CA LYS A 31 -20.18 -14.07 14.09
C LYS A 31 -19.86 -12.59 14.24
N GLU A 32 -20.23 -11.96 15.36
CA GLU A 32 -19.89 -10.56 15.62
C GLU A 32 -18.37 -10.32 15.64
N TYR A 33 -17.60 -11.18 16.30
CA TYR A 33 -16.13 -11.08 16.30
C TYR A 33 -15.55 -11.18 14.89
N ARG A 34 -16.08 -12.10 14.05
CA ARG A 34 -15.64 -12.23 12.66
C ARG A 34 -15.95 -10.99 11.85
N LEU A 35 -17.14 -10.40 11.99
CA LEU A 35 -17.49 -9.14 11.31
C LEU A 35 -16.61 -7.98 11.76
N ARG A 36 -16.29 -7.88 13.06
CA ARG A 36 -15.38 -6.84 13.59
C ARG A 36 -13.92 -7.03 13.16
N THR A 37 -13.52 -8.19 12.64
CA THR A 37 -12.13 -8.50 12.24
C THR A 37 -11.94 -8.73 10.75
N LEU A 38 -13.02 -8.96 10.01
CA LEU A 38 -13.04 -8.92 8.55
C LEU A 38 -12.81 -7.47 8.14
N GLY A 39 -11.54 -7.13 7.87
CA GLY A 39 -11.18 -5.84 7.30
C GLY A 39 -12.12 -5.52 6.15
N ALA A 40 -12.63 -4.28 6.13
CA ALA A 40 -13.64 -3.83 5.19
C ALA A 40 -13.36 -4.40 3.79
N ASN A 41 -14.22 -5.31 3.33
CA ASN A 41 -14.22 -5.74 1.93
C ASN A 41 -14.27 -4.45 1.11
N ILE A 42 -13.19 -4.19 0.37
CA ILE A 42 -13.05 -2.99 -0.43
C ILE A 42 -14.23 -3.00 -1.40
N LYS A 43 -15.31 -2.28 -1.08
CA LYS A 43 -16.41 -2.04 -2.01
C LYS A 43 -15.73 -1.45 -3.25
N THR A 44 -15.77 -2.18 -4.34
CA THR A 44 -15.14 -1.84 -5.62
C THR A 44 -15.80 -0.58 -6.16
N SER A 45 -15.43 0.57 -5.62
CA SER A 45 -15.83 1.84 -6.21
C SER A 45 -15.25 1.87 -7.63
N LYS A 46 -16.00 2.36 -8.61
CA LYS A 46 -15.52 2.48 -10.02
C LYS A 46 -14.30 3.40 -10.18
N LYS A 47 -13.81 3.99 -9.09
CA LYS A 47 -12.55 4.74 -9.08
C LYS A 47 -11.42 3.80 -9.45
N SER A 48 -10.58 4.23 -10.39
CA SER A 48 -9.35 3.52 -10.74
C SER A 48 -8.59 3.16 -9.47
N PHE A 49 -7.98 1.97 -9.43
CA PHE A 49 -7.10 1.54 -8.33
C PHE A 49 -6.10 2.66 -7.93
N LYS A 50 -5.67 3.45 -8.92
CA LYS A 50 -4.83 4.65 -8.75
C LYS A 50 -5.44 5.70 -7.82
N GLU A 51 -6.72 6.01 -7.98
CA GLU A 51 -7.44 7.04 -7.20
C GLU A 51 -7.86 6.53 -5.81
N GLN A 52 -7.94 5.21 -5.63
CA GLN A 52 -8.38 4.62 -4.37
C GLN A 52 -7.27 4.61 -3.31
N PHE A 53 -6.03 4.35 -3.70
CA PHE A 53 -4.94 4.08 -2.74
C PHE A 53 -3.87 5.16 -2.68
N PHE A 54 -3.74 6.00 -3.71
CA PHE A 54 -2.63 6.95 -3.80
C PHE A 54 -3.12 8.39 -3.77
N MET A 55 -2.40 9.20 -2.99
CA MET A 55 -2.66 10.63 -2.93
C MET A 55 -2.29 11.28 -4.26
N ASN A 56 -3.18 12.11 -4.78
CA ASN A 56 -2.88 12.91 -5.97
C ASN A 56 -1.76 13.92 -5.67
N TYR A 57 -0.97 14.26 -6.69
CA TYR A 57 0.17 15.16 -6.55
C TYR A 57 -0.24 16.55 -6.02
N GLU A 58 -1.35 17.10 -6.52
CA GLU A 58 -1.88 18.40 -6.06
C GLU A 58 -2.27 18.39 -4.58
N ASP A 59 -2.91 17.31 -4.12
CA ASP A 59 -3.30 17.17 -2.71
C ASP A 59 -2.07 16.97 -1.82
N GLY A 60 -1.05 16.28 -2.33
CA GLY A 60 0.26 16.21 -1.69
C GLY A 60 0.90 17.58 -1.54
N LEU A 61 0.84 18.45 -2.55
CA LEU A 61 1.34 19.82 -2.45
C LEU A 61 0.57 20.65 -1.41
N LYS A 62 -0.77 20.51 -1.37
CA LYS A 62 -1.59 21.15 -0.32
C LYS A 62 -1.20 20.64 1.06
N LEU A 63 -0.92 19.35 1.20
CA LEU A 63 -0.50 18.75 2.46
C LEU A 63 0.88 19.23 2.90
N ILE A 64 1.83 19.38 1.99
CA ILE A 64 3.14 20.00 2.28
C ILE A 64 2.95 21.40 2.87
N LYS A 65 2.09 22.22 2.27
CA LYS A 65 1.80 23.58 2.77
C LYS A 65 1.19 23.55 4.18
N LYS A 66 0.22 22.65 4.43
CA LYS A 66 -0.40 22.47 5.75
C LYS A 66 0.63 22.02 6.81
N MET A 67 1.49 21.07 6.48
CA MET A 67 2.50 20.54 7.41
C MET A 67 3.61 21.54 7.71
N ARG A 68 3.98 22.38 6.74
CA ARG A 68 4.92 23.49 6.97
C ARG A 68 4.38 24.49 7.99
N GLY A 69 3.08 24.79 7.95
CA GLY A 69 2.43 25.68 8.94
C GLY A 69 2.40 25.11 10.36
N LYS A 70 2.35 23.78 10.51
CA LYS A 70 2.35 23.10 11.83
C LYS A 70 3.75 22.89 12.42
N GLY A 71 4.81 23.47 11.84
CA GLY A 71 6.19 23.25 12.27
C GLY A 71 6.77 21.86 11.93
N LYS A 72 5.98 20.97 11.31
CA LYS A 72 6.42 19.66 10.81
C LYS A 72 7.05 19.76 9.41
N GLY A 73 7.71 20.89 9.13
CA GLY A 73 8.45 21.11 7.89
C GLY A 73 9.53 20.05 7.71
N GLY A 74 9.59 19.46 6.52
CA GLY A 74 10.60 18.48 6.15
C GLY A 74 10.23 17.00 6.34
N GLN A 75 9.05 16.69 6.88
CA GLN A 75 8.52 15.32 6.83
C GLN A 75 7.95 14.99 5.46
N LEU A 76 7.33 15.97 4.79
CA LEU A 76 6.81 15.81 3.43
C LEU A 76 7.50 16.84 2.54
N VAL A 77 8.20 16.38 1.51
CA VAL A 77 9.07 17.21 0.68
C VAL A 77 8.87 16.87 -0.78
N GLN A 78 8.78 17.90 -1.63
CA GLN A 78 8.81 17.75 -3.08
C GLN A 78 10.28 17.59 -3.53
N LYS A 79 10.55 16.56 -4.34
CA LYS A 79 11.87 16.32 -4.93
C LYS A 79 11.73 15.97 -6.40
N VAL A 80 12.59 16.54 -7.23
CA VAL A 80 12.78 16.14 -8.62
C VAL A 80 13.98 15.20 -8.67
N MET A 81 13.78 13.99 -9.17
CA MET A 81 14.82 12.97 -9.17
C MET A 81 15.13 12.50 -10.59
N PRO A 82 16.39 12.62 -11.04
CA PRO A 82 16.81 12.04 -12.30
C PRO A 82 16.86 10.52 -12.18
N ARG A 83 16.32 9.82 -13.18
CA ARG A 83 16.32 8.36 -13.26
C ARG A 83 16.60 7.93 -14.70
N HIS A 84 17.50 6.97 -14.85
CA HIS A 84 17.70 6.28 -16.11
C HIS A 84 16.60 5.23 -16.33
N ILE A 85 15.99 5.23 -17.51
CA ILE A 85 14.98 4.27 -17.92
C ILE A 85 15.44 3.61 -19.21
N SER A 86 15.32 2.29 -19.26
CA SER A 86 15.51 1.47 -20.44
C SER A 86 14.16 0.90 -20.87
N LEU A 87 13.75 1.18 -22.10
CA LEU A 87 12.48 0.73 -22.68
C LEU A 87 12.75 -0.21 -23.85
N PRO A 88 11.97 -1.29 -24.02
CA PRO A 88 12.11 -2.17 -25.16
C PRO A 88 11.70 -1.48 -26.47
N TYR A 89 12.18 -1.99 -27.60
CA TYR A 89 11.98 -1.38 -28.93
C TYR A 89 10.51 -1.18 -29.34
N HIS A 90 9.60 -2.05 -28.89
CA HIS A 90 8.17 -1.91 -29.21
C HIS A 90 7.52 -0.70 -28.50
N MET A 91 8.16 -0.13 -27.48
CA MET A 91 7.73 1.10 -26.79
C MET A 91 8.44 2.36 -27.33
N SER A 92 9.00 2.29 -28.55
CA SER A 92 9.81 3.38 -29.15
C SER A 92 9.00 4.57 -29.65
N GLY A 93 7.69 4.42 -29.86
CA GLY A 93 6.82 5.53 -30.24
C GLY A 93 6.78 6.60 -29.15
N LYS A 94 6.80 7.90 -29.53
CA LYS A 94 6.82 9.01 -28.56
C LYS A 94 5.73 8.89 -27.49
N ALA A 95 4.50 8.60 -27.90
CA ALA A 95 3.37 8.45 -26.98
C ALA A 95 3.54 7.22 -26.06
N ALA A 96 3.95 6.07 -26.62
CA ALA A 96 4.21 4.85 -25.84
C ALA A 96 5.34 5.04 -24.83
N MET A 97 6.37 5.81 -25.21
CA MET A 97 7.49 6.12 -24.35
C MET A 97 7.10 7.01 -23.17
N GLU A 98 6.35 8.08 -23.41
CA GLU A 98 5.82 8.97 -22.37
C GLU A 98 4.93 8.18 -21.39
N GLU A 99 4.02 7.36 -21.92
CA GLU A 99 3.15 6.48 -21.11
C GLU A 99 3.96 5.46 -20.28
N ALA A 100 4.99 4.84 -20.87
CA ALA A 100 5.84 3.90 -20.16
C ALA A 100 6.65 4.59 -19.04
N CYS A 101 7.18 5.79 -19.29
CA CYS A 101 7.88 6.59 -18.30
C CYS A 101 6.97 6.95 -17.13
N ASP A 102 5.74 7.37 -17.42
CA ASP A 102 4.72 7.65 -16.41
C ASP A 102 4.38 6.40 -15.60
N TRP A 103 4.15 5.26 -16.27
CA TRP A 103 3.86 3.99 -15.59
C TRP A 103 5.00 3.56 -14.65
N ILE A 104 6.25 3.68 -15.10
CA ILE A 104 7.44 3.38 -14.29
C ILE A 104 7.55 4.32 -13.09
N ALA A 105 7.22 5.59 -13.26
CA ALA A 105 7.22 6.57 -12.18
C ALA A 105 6.12 6.25 -11.16
N GLN A 106 4.90 5.96 -11.59
CA GLN A 106 3.78 5.59 -10.72
C GLN A 106 4.05 4.32 -9.92
N ASN A 107 4.74 3.34 -10.50
CA ASN A 107 5.17 2.12 -9.81
C ASN A 107 6.17 2.35 -8.66
N THR A 108 6.68 3.57 -8.47
CA THR A 108 7.51 3.92 -7.33
C THR A 108 6.71 4.35 -6.10
N VAL A 109 5.43 4.70 -6.26
CA VAL A 109 4.56 5.13 -5.16
C VAL A 109 4.42 4.02 -4.13
N GLY A 110 4.44 4.39 -2.85
CA GLY A 110 4.41 3.48 -1.70
C GLY A 110 5.74 2.77 -1.41
N LYS A 111 6.75 2.87 -2.29
CA LYS A 111 8.05 2.22 -2.10
C LYS A 111 9.03 3.13 -1.37
N TYR A 112 9.82 2.52 -0.49
CA TYR A 112 10.93 3.22 0.15
C TYR A 112 12.16 3.24 -0.74
N ARG A 113 12.73 4.44 -0.89
CA ARG A 113 13.96 4.65 -1.67
C ARG A 113 15.06 5.13 -0.74
N LYS A 114 16.14 4.35 -0.66
CA LYS A 114 17.32 4.66 0.17
C LYS A 114 17.94 6.01 -0.21
N GLU A 115 17.94 6.36 -1.50
CA GLU A 115 18.40 7.64 -2.02
C GLU A 115 17.72 8.84 -1.36
N TYR A 116 16.43 8.72 -1.05
CA TYR A 116 15.63 9.83 -0.50
C TYR A 116 15.52 9.74 1.02
N LYS A 117 15.91 8.61 1.61
CA LYS A 117 15.61 8.19 2.99
C LYS A 117 14.12 8.31 3.31
N GLY A 118 13.27 7.96 2.34
CA GLY A 118 11.83 8.22 2.43
C GLY A 118 11.01 7.38 1.47
N ILE A 119 9.70 7.52 1.60
CA ILE A 119 8.66 6.78 0.90
C ILE A 119 8.03 7.74 -0.12
N VAL A 120 7.94 7.32 -1.37
CA VAL A 120 7.27 8.11 -2.41
C VAL A 120 5.77 8.05 -2.18
N VAL A 121 5.11 9.19 -2.03
CA VAL A 121 3.68 9.27 -1.72
C VAL A 121 2.84 9.67 -2.92
N ALA A 122 3.36 10.56 -3.75
CA ALA A 122 2.70 11.00 -4.96
C ALA A 122 3.75 11.29 -6.03
N VAL A 123 3.38 11.06 -7.28
CA VAL A 123 4.20 11.35 -8.46
C VAL A 123 3.46 12.40 -9.29
N GLY A 124 4.18 13.45 -9.65
CA GLY A 124 3.73 14.55 -10.51
C GLY A 124 4.18 14.33 -11.94
N SER A 125 4.67 15.40 -12.58
CA SER A 125 5.17 15.33 -13.96
C SER A 125 6.45 14.50 -14.08
N VAL A 126 6.58 13.82 -15.21
CA VAL A 126 7.81 13.13 -15.64
C VAL A 126 8.34 13.85 -16.86
N ASP A 127 9.48 14.52 -16.70
CA ASP A 127 10.09 15.31 -17.77
C ASP A 127 11.25 14.52 -18.40
N LEU A 128 11.32 14.45 -19.73
CA LEU A 128 12.47 13.85 -20.41
C LEU A 128 13.70 14.75 -20.25
N ALA A 129 14.74 14.23 -19.60
CA ALA A 129 16.00 14.95 -19.38
C ALA A 129 17.02 14.71 -20.50
N SER A 130 16.92 13.58 -21.21
CA SER A 130 17.73 13.30 -22.40
C SER A 130 16.89 12.71 -23.53
N ALA A 131 17.36 12.84 -24.77
CA ALA A 131 16.73 12.21 -25.91
C ALA A 131 16.92 10.69 -25.86
N PRO A 132 15.93 9.89 -26.29
CA PRO A 132 16.05 8.43 -26.36
C PRO A 132 17.20 8.04 -27.28
N ARG A 133 18.06 7.14 -26.80
CA ARG A 133 19.20 6.64 -27.58
C ARG A 133 19.33 5.14 -27.45
N VAL A 134 19.82 4.50 -28.51
CA VAL A 134 20.21 3.08 -28.50
C VAL A 134 21.67 3.02 -28.08
N ILE A 135 22.01 2.12 -27.17
CA ILE A 135 23.39 1.94 -26.69
C ILE A 135 23.93 0.63 -27.29
N SER A 136 24.93 0.74 -28.16
CA SER A 136 25.58 -0.41 -28.82
C SER A 136 24.54 -1.29 -29.54
N ASP A 137 24.57 -2.58 -29.26
CA ASP A 137 23.75 -3.68 -29.75
C ASP A 137 22.58 -4.01 -28.83
N GLN A 138 22.31 -3.18 -27.80
CA GLN A 138 21.16 -3.38 -26.93
C GLN A 138 19.86 -3.06 -27.66
N TYR A 139 18.93 -4.03 -27.70
CA TYR A 139 17.58 -3.86 -28.21
C TYR A 139 16.67 -3.09 -27.24
N ALA A 140 17.18 -1.98 -26.69
CA ALA A 140 16.46 -1.09 -25.78
C ALA A 140 16.80 0.38 -26.05
N PHE A 141 15.81 1.25 -25.86
CA PHE A 141 15.98 2.69 -25.81
C PHE A 141 16.30 3.13 -24.40
N HIS A 142 17.38 3.88 -24.28
CA HIS A 142 17.85 4.46 -23.03
C HIS A 142 17.50 5.94 -23.02
N THR A 143 16.84 6.36 -21.96
CA THR A 143 16.52 7.76 -21.72
C THR A 143 16.78 8.10 -20.27
N ASP A 144 17.06 9.37 -20.00
CA ASP A 144 17.08 9.90 -18.66
C ASP A 144 15.82 10.74 -18.47
N VAL A 145 15.15 10.56 -17.34
CA VAL A 145 13.93 11.29 -16.98
C VAL A 145 14.09 11.96 -15.63
N ALA A 146 13.47 13.12 -15.47
CA ALA A 146 13.35 13.82 -14.19
C ALA A 146 11.93 13.60 -13.66
N ILE A 147 11.81 12.82 -12.59
CA ILE A 147 10.51 12.51 -11.97
C ILE A 147 10.28 13.50 -10.83
N ASN A 148 9.25 14.33 -10.97
CA ASN A 148 8.80 15.20 -9.89
C ASN A 148 7.91 14.40 -8.95
N GLN A 149 8.28 14.27 -7.69
CA GLN A 149 7.58 13.41 -6.74
C GLN A 149 7.56 14.02 -5.33
N ILE A 150 6.58 13.58 -4.55
CA ILE A 150 6.44 13.95 -3.14
C ILE A 150 6.90 12.78 -2.30
N VAL A 151 7.87 13.03 -1.44
CA VAL A 151 8.50 12.02 -0.59
C VAL A 151 8.18 12.33 0.86
N PHE A 152 7.70 11.30 1.56
CA PHE A 152 7.55 11.30 3.01
C PHE A 152 8.80 10.73 3.67
N ILE A 153 9.43 11.53 4.53
CA ILE A 153 10.65 11.22 5.27
C ILE A 153 10.27 11.08 6.74
N PRO A 154 10.05 9.85 7.24
CA PRO A 154 9.68 9.64 8.63
C PRO A 154 10.87 9.96 9.55
N LYS A 155 10.63 10.80 10.56
CA LYS A 155 11.61 11.16 11.60
C LYS A 155 11.34 10.38 12.89
N ILE A 156 12.38 9.74 13.43
CA ILE A 156 12.32 8.97 14.69
C ILE A 156 11.85 9.87 15.83
N GLY A 157 10.90 9.38 16.62
CA GLY A 157 10.34 10.08 17.78
C GLY A 157 9.13 10.96 17.47
N ASP A 158 8.89 11.29 16.20
CA ASP A 158 7.72 12.08 15.80
C ASP A 158 6.43 11.25 15.87
N GLN A 159 5.33 11.97 16.09
CA GLN A 159 3.99 11.40 16.19
C GLN A 159 3.19 11.62 14.90
N TYR A 160 2.57 10.54 14.41
CA TYR A 160 1.78 10.49 13.20
C TYR A 160 0.37 9.99 13.49
N GLU A 161 -0.60 10.55 12.78
CA GLU A 161 -1.98 10.10 12.78
C GLU A 161 -2.09 8.87 11.88
N ALA A 162 -2.60 7.77 12.42
CA ALA A 162 -2.80 6.53 11.70
C ALA A 162 -4.25 6.07 11.86
N LYS A 163 -4.83 5.56 10.78
CA LYS A 163 -6.13 4.86 10.82
C LYS A 163 -5.89 3.37 11.04
N VAL A 164 -6.51 2.78 12.06
CA VAL A 164 -6.36 1.35 12.36
C VAL A 164 -7.09 0.54 11.30
N LYS A 165 -6.40 -0.40 10.65
CA LYS A 165 -7.01 -1.32 9.67
C LYS A 165 -7.18 -2.73 10.21
N TYR A 166 -6.28 -3.15 11.09
CA TYR A 166 -6.28 -4.51 11.59
C TYR A 166 -5.75 -4.56 13.02
N VAL A 167 -6.43 -5.33 13.86
CA VAL A 167 -6.09 -5.52 15.27
C VAL A 167 -6.02 -7.03 15.54
N GLN A 168 -4.88 -7.49 16.04
CA GLN A 168 -4.66 -8.85 16.49
C GLN A 168 -4.04 -8.83 17.90
N GLU A 169 -4.06 -9.96 18.61
CA GLU A 169 -3.39 -10.10 19.91
C GLU A 169 -1.90 -9.73 19.79
N GLY A 170 -1.49 -8.66 20.48
CA GLY A 170 -0.10 -8.17 20.56
C GLY A 170 0.34 -7.22 19.43
N LEU A 171 -0.39 -7.14 18.31
CA LEU A 171 -0.01 -6.35 17.15
C LEU A 171 -1.22 -5.63 16.54
N MET A 172 -1.05 -4.33 16.28
CA MET A 172 -1.99 -3.57 15.46
C MET A 172 -1.31 -3.07 14.20
N VAL A 173 -2.07 -3.00 13.12
CA VAL A 173 -1.63 -2.42 11.85
C VAL A 173 -2.48 -1.20 11.56
N GLY A 174 -1.82 -0.06 11.51
CA GLY A 174 -2.38 1.21 11.09
C GLY A 174 -1.91 1.59 9.70
N VAL A 175 -2.58 2.58 9.12
CA VAL A 175 -2.15 3.23 7.89
C VAL A 175 -2.03 4.73 8.12
N VAL A 176 -0.84 5.26 7.86
CA VAL A 176 -0.51 6.68 7.92
C VAL A 176 -0.72 7.27 6.53
N MET A 177 -1.41 8.41 6.46
CA MET A 177 -1.73 9.11 5.20
C MET A 177 -2.41 8.19 4.17
N ASP A 178 -3.26 7.26 4.63
CA ASP A 178 -4.01 6.26 3.85
C ASP A 178 -3.19 5.35 2.92
N MET A 179 -1.86 5.46 2.94
CA MET A 179 -0.95 4.75 2.05
C MET A 179 0.12 3.93 2.80
N ILE A 180 0.66 4.45 3.89
CA ILE A 180 1.86 3.87 4.53
C ILE A 180 1.47 2.98 5.70
N THR A 181 1.78 1.69 5.61
CA THR A 181 1.50 0.75 6.70
C THR A 181 2.46 0.95 7.88
N ILE A 182 1.90 0.97 9.09
CA ILE A 182 2.64 1.04 10.35
C ILE A 182 2.24 -0.11 11.27
N HIS A 183 3.24 -0.84 11.74
CA HIS A 183 3.13 -1.87 12.77
C HIS A 183 3.25 -1.20 14.12
N ILE A 184 2.23 -1.36 14.93
CA ILE A 184 2.08 -0.68 16.22
C ILE A 184 2.12 -1.74 17.30
N LYS A 185 3.10 -1.60 18.20
CA LYS A 185 3.18 -2.45 19.40
C LYS A 185 2.08 -2.03 20.38
N GLN A 186 1.26 -3.00 20.80
CA GLN A 186 0.27 -2.79 21.86
C GLN A 186 0.97 -2.52 23.21
N ASN A 187 0.39 -1.62 23.98
CA ASN A 187 0.82 -1.27 25.33
C ASN A 187 -0.40 -1.19 26.27
N ASP A 188 -0.20 -0.99 27.56
CA ASP A 188 -1.30 -0.99 28.53
C ASP A 188 -2.40 0.02 28.18
N LYS A 189 -2.02 1.19 27.63
CA LYS A 189 -2.94 2.23 27.15
C LYS A 189 -3.84 1.78 26.00
N THR A 190 -3.35 0.92 25.11
CA THR A 190 -4.19 0.38 24.02
C THR A 190 -5.33 -0.48 24.55
N SER A 191 -5.09 -1.21 25.64
CA SER A 191 -6.09 -2.05 26.28
C SER A 191 -7.16 -1.22 26.98
N GLU A 192 -6.76 -0.09 27.59
CA GLU A 192 -7.68 0.86 28.24
C GLU A 192 -8.58 1.57 27.23
N ASP A 193 -8.03 2.06 26.12
CA ASP A 193 -8.77 2.84 25.13
C ASP A 193 -9.74 1.99 24.28
N GLN A 194 -9.58 0.65 24.29
CA GLN A 194 -10.31 -0.31 23.47
C GLN A 194 -10.30 0.06 21.99
N VAL A 195 -9.10 0.09 21.41
CA VAL A 195 -8.90 0.44 20.00
C VAL A 195 -9.62 -0.56 19.08
N ALA A 196 -10.52 -0.06 18.24
CA ALA A 196 -11.24 -0.82 17.24
C ALA A 196 -10.70 -0.57 15.82
N ILE A 197 -11.22 -1.32 14.84
CA ILE A 197 -10.95 -1.06 13.42
C ILE A 197 -11.54 0.30 13.05
N ASP A 198 -10.86 1.00 12.14
CA ASP A 198 -11.19 2.32 11.61
C ASP A 198 -11.03 3.51 12.57
N ASP A 199 -10.62 3.26 13.82
CA ASP A 199 -10.24 4.32 14.76
C ASP A 199 -9.02 5.12 14.28
N LYS A 200 -9.00 6.41 14.60
CA LYS A 200 -7.82 7.26 14.40
C LYS A 200 -7.02 7.36 15.68
N ILE A 201 -5.76 6.96 15.57
CA ILE A 201 -4.83 6.88 16.69
C ILE A 201 -3.57 7.69 16.40
N LEU A 202 -2.90 8.09 17.47
CA LEU A 202 -1.61 8.75 17.41
C LEU A 202 -0.49 7.74 17.71
N VAL A 203 0.42 7.59 16.76
CA VAL A 203 1.53 6.62 16.83
C VAL A 203 2.85 7.36 16.84
N LYS A 204 3.73 6.99 17.78
CA LYS A 204 5.13 7.47 17.81
C LYS A 204 5.98 6.56 16.95
N TYR A 205 6.61 7.12 15.92
CA TYR A 205 7.47 6.35 15.02
C TYR A 205 8.81 6.01 15.67
N SER A 206 9.19 4.73 15.61
CA SER A 206 10.45 4.22 16.18
C SER A 206 11.45 3.78 15.11
N GLY A 207 11.00 3.20 14.01
CA GLY A 207 11.90 2.73 12.95
C GLY A 207 11.17 2.15 11.75
N ILE A 208 11.92 1.71 10.74
CA ILE A 208 11.38 1.20 9.48
C ILE A 208 11.90 -0.21 9.20
N ARG A 209 11.02 -1.11 8.75
CA ARG A 209 11.36 -2.43 8.22
C ARG A 209 11.13 -2.40 6.72
N ILE A 210 12.15 -2.74 5.93
CA ILE A 210 12.08 -2.73 4.47
C ILE A 210 12.20 -4.18 3.99
N LYS A 211 11.19 -4.68 3.27
CA LYS A 211 11.20 -5.99 2.61
C LYS A 211 10.93 -5.77 1.12
N SER A 212 11.89 -6.07 0.26
CA SER A 212 11.73 -5.95 -1.21
C SER A 212 11.15 -4.61 -1.69
N SER A 213 11.68 -3.49 -1.17
CA SER A 213 11.22 -2.09 -1.39
C SER A 213 9.91 -1.66 -0.72
N LEU A 214 9.09 -2.61 -0.26
CA LEU A 214 7.93 -2.32 0.58
C LEU A 214 8.41 -1.93 1.97
N CYS A 215 7.89 -0.82 2.48
CA CYS A 215 8.21 -0.30 3.79
C CYS A 215 7.06 -0.50 4.76
N HIS A 216 7.40 -1.11 5.88
CA HIS A 216 6.53 -1.24 7.03
C HIS A 216 7.14 -0.36 8.13
N LEU A 217 6.47 0.73 8.47
CA LEU A 217 6.89 1.53 9.61
C LEU A 217 6.67 0.72 10.90
N LYS A 218 7.45 1.02 11.93
CA LYS A 218 7.28 0.53 13.29
C LYS A 218 7.03 1.71 14.21
N GLY A 219 6.14 1.54 15.16
CA GLY A 219 5.83 2.56 16.14
C GLY A 219 5.17 2.02 17.40
N GLU A 220 4.97 2.92 18.34
CA GLU A 220 4.32 2.66 19.62
C GLU A 220 3.06 3.51 19.71
N TYR A 221 2.01 2.93 20.27
CA TYR A 221 0.77 3.65 20.52
C TYR A 221 0.95 4.74 21.57
N VAL A 222 0.42 5.94 21.29
CA VAL A 222 0.49 7.07 22.24
C VAL A 222 -0.87 7.36 22.86
N LYS A 223 -1.87 7.64 22.03
CA LYS A 223 -3.22 8.03 22.44
C LYS A 223 -4.23 7.84 21.30
N MET A 224 -5.49 7.70 21.65
CA MET A 224 -6.60 7.75 20.72
C MET A 224 -6.92 9.21 20.36
N ILE A 225 -7.32 9.46 19.11
CA ILE A 225 -7.71 10.80 18.65
C ILE A 225 -9.22 10.85 18.43
N GLU A 226 -9.73 9.93 17.60
CA GLU A 226 -11.15 9.83 17.27
C GLU A 226 -11.54 8.35 17.25
N LYS A 227 -12.58 7.99 18.01
CA LYS A 227 -13.26 6.70 17.86
C LYS A 227 -14.12 6.76 16.60
N ALA A 228 -14.09 5.70 15.80
CA ALA A 228 -15.02 5.57 14.69
C ALA A 228 -16.45 5.60 15.24
N GLU A 229 -17.31 6.42 14.63
CA GLU A 229 -18.74 6.30 14.84
C GLU A 229 -19.14 4.88 14.43
N ILE A 230 -19.79 4.16 15.34
CA ILE A 230 -20.39 2.87 15.03
C ILE A 230 -21.46 3.17 13.99
N LYS A 231 -21.12 3.02 12.71
CA LYS A 231 -22.14 2.90 11.68
C LYS A 231 -22.78 1.55 11.95
N GLU A 232 -23.96 1.58 12.55
CA GLU A 232 -24.95 0.52 12.38
C GLU A 232 -25.16 0.41 10.88
N GLU A 233 -24.38 -0.46 10.22
CA GLU A 233 -24.66 -0.83 8.84
C GLU A 233 -26.00 -1.55 8.91
N GLU A 234 -27.06 -0.85 8.47
CA GLU A 234 -28.33 -1.43 8.08
C GLU A 234 -28.05 -2.75 7.36
N GLU A 235 -28.67 -3.80 7.88
CA GLU A 235 -28.67 -5.14 7.31
C GLU A 235 -29.20 -5.04 5.88
N VAL A 236 -28.32 -4.81 4.91
CA VAL A 236 -28.68 -5.03 3.51
C VAL A 236 -28.67 -6.55 3.34
N GLU A 237 -29.87 -7.12 3.44
CA GLU A 237 -30.22 -8.42 2.88
C GLU A 237 -29.98 -8.34 1.37
N ASP A 238 -28.72 -8.42 0.95
CA ASP A 238 -28.41 -8.68 -0.45
C ASP A 238 -28.73 -10.15 -0.70
N GLU A 239 -29.92 -10.37 -1.24
CA GLU A 239 -30.38 -11.60 -1.85
C GLU A 239 -29.25 -12.18 -2.71
N ALA A 240 -28.80 -13.37 -2.32
CA ALA A 240 -28.01 -14.22 -3.18
C ALA A 240 -28.87 -14.56 -4.39
N ASP A 241 -28.40 -14.25 -5.60
CA ASP A 241 -28.62 -15.10 -6.77
C ASP A 241 -27.80 -14.60 -7.98
N GLU A 242 -27.40 -15.59 -8.78
CA GLU A 242 -26.81 -15.51 -10.13
C GLU A 242 -25.27 -15.43 -10.24
N GLU A 243 -24.63 -16.55 -9.85
CA GLU A 243 -23.37 -17.02 -10.43
C GLU A 243 -23.55 -17.28 -11.94
N THR A 244 -23.23 -16.30 -12.79
CA THR A 244 -23.10 -16.52 -14.23
C THR A 244 -21.75 -17.17 -14.54
N ASP A 245 -21.75 -18.49 -14.76
CA ASP A 245 -20.66 -19.28 -15.34
C ASP A 245 -20.27 -18.73 -16.73
N VAL A 246 -19.18 -17.96 -16.79
CA VAL A 246 -18.56 -17.54 -18.05
C VAL A 246 -17.70 -18.70 -18.57
N LYS A 247 -18.27 -19.52 -19.46
CA LYS A 247 -17.52 -20.51 -20.25
C LYS A 247 -16.57 -19.78 -21.21
N GLU A 248 -15.30 -19.69 -20.82
CA GLU A 248 -14.20 -19.31 -21.72
C GLU A 248 -14.06 -20.33 -22.84
N LYS A 249 -14.40 -19.91 -24.07
CA LYS A 249 -14.05 -20.63 -25.30
C LYS A 249 -12.57 -20.35 -25.59
N VAL A 250 -11.71 -21.30 -25.24
CA VAL A 250 -10.35 -21.39 -25.78
C VAL A 250 -10.49 -21.66 -27.27
N LYS A 251 -10.10 -20.69 -28.09
CA LYS A 251 -10.02 -20.81 -29.55
C LYS A 251 -8.59 -21.26 -29.83
N GLU A 252 -8.42 -22.56 -30.08
CA GLU A 252 -7.16 -23.12 -30.59
C GLU A 252 -6.92 -22.49 -31.96
N GLU A 253 -5.84 -21.71 -32.08
CA GLU A 253 -5.31 -21.27 -33.36
C GLU A 253 -4.67 -22.50 -34.00
N GLU A 254 -5.31 -23.02 -35.04
CA GLU A 254 -4.75 -24.05 -35.91
C GLU A 254 -3.57 -23.42 -36.65
N ASP A 255 -2.38 -23.97 -36.42
CA ASP A 255 -1.17 -23.72 -37.19
C ASP A 255 -1.40 -24.20 -38.63
N GLU A 256 -1.84 -23.30 -39.51
CA GLU A 256 -1.77 -23.50 -40.97
C GLU A 256 -0.32 -23.25 -41.42
N ASP A 257 0.48 -24.31 -41.31
CA ASP A 257 1.72 -24.48 -42.07
C ASP A 257 1.35 -24.60 -43.57
N GLU A 258 1.09 -23.47 -44.23
CA GLU A 258 1.03 -23.43 -45.70
C GLU A 258 2.46 -23.34 -46.24
N ASP A 259 2.98 -24.52 -46.60
CA ASP A 259 4.09 -24.73 -47.52
C ASP A 259 3.90 -23.87 -48.80
N MET A 260 4.53 -22.70 -48.84
CA MET A 260 4.79 -22.01 -50.11
C MET A 260 6.10 -22.53 -50.69
N GLU A 261 5.96 -23.63 -51.44
CA GLU A 261 6.85 -24.01 -52.52
C GLU A 261 6.79 -22.94 -53.63
N GLU A 262 7.84 -22.12 -53.77
CA GLU A 262 8.46 -21.66 -55.04
C GLU A 262 9.68 -20.76 -54.79
#